data_AF-A0A1J9RAF1-F1
#
_entry.id   AF-A0A1J9RAF1-F1
#
_cell.length_a   1.000
_cell.length_b   1.000
_cell.length_c   1.000
_cell.angle_alpha   90.00
_cell.angle_beta   90.00
_cell.angle_gamma   90.00
#
_symmetry.space_group_name_H-M   'P 1'
#
loop_
_entity.id
_entity.type
_entity.pdbx_description
1 polymer ?
#
loop_
_entity_poly.entity_id
_entity_poly.type
_entity_poly.pdbx_seq_one_letter_code
_entity_poly.pdbx_strand_id
1 'polypeptide(L)'
;MRFLRERAWEEQGIQGEEDQELLLPMFGITAVGHMWSLHIASKEKDGTVKLYGPFLMGDTYSGFDVFQILNILGQITSWGRTVYFLAGKEDIVASGGGTCLGS
;
A
#
# COMPACT_ATOMS: atom_id res chain seq x y z
N MET A 1 28.77 10.48 -19.92
CA MET A 1 27.63 10.45 -18.97
C MET A 1 27.26 9.01 -18.58
N ARG A 2 28.22 8.12 -18.32
CA ARG A 2 27.97 6.72 -17.88
C ARG A 2 28.73 6.42 -16.58
N PHE A 3 29.95 6.96 -16.48
CA PHE A 3 30.84 6.86 -15.32
C PHE A 3 30.41 7.61 -14.04
N LEU A 4 29.47 8.56 -14.11
CA LEU A 4 28.97 9.26 -12.92
C LEU A 4 27.82 8.49 -12.22
N ARG A 5 27.24 7.49 -12.89
CA ARG A 5 26.17 6.65 -12.32
C ARG A 5 26.72 5.54 -11.45
N GLU A 6 27.92 5.05 -11.75
CA GLU A 6 28.57 3.95 -11.03
C GLU A 6 29.09 4.39 -9.65
N ARG A 7 29.62 5.62 -9.53
CA ARG A 7 30.10 6.13 -8.23
C ARG A 7 28.99 6.38 -7.21
N ALA A 8 27.80 6.78 -7.65
CA ALA A 8 26.67 7.00 -6.75
C ALA A 8 26.17 5.69 -6.11
N TRP A 9 26.44 4.54 -6.74
CA TRP A 9 26.10 3.22 -6.21
C TRP A 9 27.20 2.67 -5.27
N GLU A 10 28.46 3.01 -5.50
CA GLU A 10 29.57 2.60 -4.61
C GLU A 10 29.62 3.39 -3.30
N GLU A 11 29.24 4.68 -3.29
CA GLU A 11 29.25 5.51 -2.09
C GLU A 11 28.09 5.23 -1.12
N GLN A 12 27.09 4.44 -1.52
CA GLN A 12 25.97 4.07 -0.66
C GLN A 12 26.18 2.83 0.19
N GLY A 13 27.37 2.20 0.20
CA GLY A 13 27.74 1.26 1.26
C GLY A 13 26.69 0.18 1.58
N ILE A 14 25.91 -0.26 0.60
CA ILE A 14 25.00 -1.41 0.75
C ILE A 14 25.85 -2.65 0.50
N GLN A 15 26.74 -2.89 1.45
CA GLN A 15 27.53 -4.10 1.55
C GLN A 15 26.63 -5.17 2.19
N GLY A 16 26.13 -6.08 1.35
CA GLY A 16 25.73 -7.43 1.72
C GLY A 16 24.73 -7.59 2.87
N GLU A 17 23.44 -7.46 2.57
CA GLU A 17 22.45 -8.40 3.09
C GLU A 17 21.71 -8.95 1.86
N GLU A 18 21.82 -10.27 1.68
CA GLU A 18 21.08 -11.06 0.72
C GLU A 18 19.60 -10.66 0.74
N ASP A 19 18.97 -10.72 -0.43
CA ASP A 19 17.54 -10.56 -0.71
C ASP A 19 16.63 -11.18 0.37
N GLN A 20 16.49 -10.52 1.52
CA GLN A 20 15.32 -10.68 2.37
C GLN A 20 14.19 -10.06 1.54
N GLU A 21 13.59 -10.86 0.65
CA GLU A 21 12.30 -10.56 0.04
C GLU A 21 11.44 -10.01 1.18
N LEU A 22 11.21 -8.70 1.23
CA LEU A 22 10.35 -8.09 2.22
C LEU A 22 8.98 -8.77 2.03
N LEU A 23 8.64 -9.67 2.94
CA LEU A 23 7.43 -10.49 2.85
C LEU A 23 6.23 -9.61 3.22
N LEU A 24 5.80 -8.80 2.24
CA LEU A 24 4.73 -7.84 2.43
C LEU A 24 3.37 -8.54 2.43
N PRO A 25 2.47 -8.18 3.36
CA PRO A 25 1.16 -8.81 3.44
C PRO A 25 0.28 -8.39 2.26
N MET A 26 -0.48 -9.35 1.71
CA MET A 26 -1.49 -9.10 0.68
C MET A 26 -2.88 -9.00 1.28
N PHE A 27 -3.68 -8.06 0.78
CA PHE A 27 -5.04 -7.82 1.24
C PHE A 27 -6.05 -8.38 0.23
N GLY A 28 -7.00 -9.16 0.72
CA GLY A 28 -8.16 -9.64 -0.04
C GLY A 28 -9.44 -9.08 0.55
N ILE A 29 -10.36 -8.64 -0.32
CA ILE A 29 -11.67 -8.13 0.11
C ILE A 29 -12.74 -9.02 -0.49
N THR A 30 -13.67 -9.47 0.35
CA THR A 30 -14.83 -10.24 -0.05
C THR A 30 -16.09 -9.43 0.21
N ALA A 31 -16.99 -9.37 -0.76
CA ALA A 31 -18.32 -8.81 -0.60
C ALA A 31 -19.36 -9.91 -0.83
N VAL A 32 -20.15 -10.22 0.20
CA VAL A 32 -21.23 -11.22 0.14
C VAL A 32 -22.54 -10.54 0.51
N GLY A 33 -23.41 -10.35 -0.49
CA GLY A 33 -24.59 -9.51 -0.33
C GLY A 33 -24.17 -8.07 0.01
N HIS A 34 -24.67 -7.55 1.14
CA HIS A 34 -24.30 -6.23 1.63
C HIS A 34 -23.06 -6.23 2.52
N MET A 35 -22.60 -7.38 3.02
CA MET A 35 -21.49 -7.45 3.98
C MET A 35 -20.13 -7.47 3.28
N TRP A 36 -19.20 -6.66 3.77
CA TRP A 36 -17.83 -6.57 3.28
C TRP A 36 -16.85 -7.04 4.35
N SER A 37 -15.87 -7.85 3.97
CA SER A 37 -14.88 -8.40 4.89
C SER A 37 -13.47 -8.37 4.32
N LEU A 38 -12.52 -8.09 5.20
CA LEU A 38 -11.09 -8.02 4.91
C LEU A 38 -10.40 -9.33 5.30
N HIS A 39 -9.52 -9.78 4.43
CA HIS A 39 -8.61 -10.88 4.64
C HIS A 39 -7.19 -10.39 4.41
N ILE A 40 -6.24 -10.86 5.22
CA ILE A 40 -4.83 -10.47 5.11
C ILE A 40 -4.01 -11.74 5.04
N ALA A 41 -3.29 -11.94 3.94
CA ALA A 41 -2.35 -13.04 3.78
C ALA A 41 -0.93 -12.52 4.02
N SER A 42 -0.15 -13.19 4.88
CA SER A 42 1.25 -12.87 5.14
C SER A 42 2.10 -14.12 5.01
N LYS A 43 3.19 -14.03 4.24
CA LYS A 43 4.18 -15.09 4.13
C LYS A 43 5.19 -14.92 5.27
N GLU A 44 5.44 -16.00 5.99
CA GLU A 44 6.42 -16.07 7.07
C GLU A 44 7.80 -16.46 6.52
N LYS A 45 8.85 -16.27 7.33
CA LYS A 45 10.25 -16.55 6.91
C LYS A 45 10.50 -18.03 6.57
N ASP A 46 9.71 -18.95 7.14
CA ASP A 46 9.77 -20.38 6.87
C ASP A 46 9.04 -20.78 5.56
N GLY A 47 8.47 -19.82 4.83
CA GLY A 47 7.70 -20.03 3.61
C GLY A 47 6.23 -20.35 3.84
N THR A 48 5.78 -20.49 5.10
CA THR A 48 4.37 -20.70 5.44
C THR A 48 3.57 -19.44 5.15
N VAL A 49 2.35 -19.58 4.63
CA VAL A 49 1.41 -18.45 4.46
C VAL A 49 0.35 -18.50 5.56
N LYS A 50 0.27 -17.44 6.36
CA LYS A 50 -0.82 -17.24 7.33
C LYS A 50 -1.89 -16.36 6.74
N LEU A 51 -3.14 -16.75 6.94
CA LEU A 51 -4.32 -15.97 6.57
C LEU A 51 -4.99 -15.45 7.84
N TYR A 52 -5.19 -14.14 7.91
CA TYR A 52 -5.92 -13.45 8.96
C TYR A 52 -7.28 -13.00 8.43
N GLY A 53 -8.33 -13.17 9.24
CA GLY A 53 -9.71 -12.81 8.88
C GLY A 53 -10.65 -14.01 8.80
N PRO A 54 -11.91 -13.79 8.39
CA PRO A 54 -12.47 -12.52 7.92
C PRO A 54 -12.62 -11.47 9.03
N PHE A 55 -12.20 -10.23 8.75
CA PHE A 55 -12.50 -9.07 9.58
C PHE A 55 -13.66 -8.29 8.94
N LEU A 56 -14.75 -8.08 9.68
CA LEU A 56 -15.88 -7.30 9.18
C LEU A 56 -15.46 -5.85 8.94
N MET A 57 -15.64 -5.36 7.71
CA MET A 57 -15.40 -3.96 7.36
C MET A 57 -16.65 -3.10 7.57
N GLY A 58 -17.81 -3.71 7.42
CA GLY A 58 -19.12 -3.07 7.46
C GLY A 58 -20.06 -3.70 6.44
N ASP A 59 -21.22 -3.10 6.26
CA ASP A 59 -22.17 -3.41 5.21
C ASP A 59 -22.59 -2.18 4.41
N THR A 60 -23.28 -2.42 3.29
CA THR A 60 -23.83 -1.37 2.43
C THR A 60 -25.30 -1.07 2.69
N TYR A 61 -25.90 -1.63 3.74
CA TYR A 61 -27.28 -1.37 4.14
C TYR A 61 -27.38 -0.10 4.98
N SER A 62 -26.35 0.22 5.74
CA SER A 62 -26.27 1.39 6.61
C SER A 62 -25.24 2.40 6.10
N GLY A 63 -25.62 3.69 6.07
CA GLY A 63 -24.71 4.76 5.65
C GLY A 63 -23.48 4.87 6.55
N PHE A 64 -23.62 4.60 7.85
CA PHE A 64 -22.49 4.55 8.79
C PHE A 64 -21.48 3.47 8.40
N ASP A 65 -21.97 2.28 8.06
CA ASP A 65 -21.11 1.16 7.71
C ASP A 65 -20.47 1.34 6.33
N VAL A 66 -21.13 2.04 5.40
CA VAL A 66 -20.51 2.51 4.16
C VAL A 66 -19.31 3.42 4.44
N PHE A 67 -19.43 4.38 5.38
CA PHE A 67 -18.29 5.21 5.77
C PHE A 67 -17.18 4.38 6.43
N GLN A 68 -17.52 3.34 7.19
CA GLN A 68 -16.54 2.44 7.78
C GLN A 68 -15.76 1.66 6.72
N ILE A 69 -16.46 1.12 5.70
CA ILE A 69 -15.85 0.46 4.54
C ILE A 69 -14.87 1.41 3.84
N LEU A 70 -15.32 2.64 3.52
CA LEU A 70 -14.48 3.64 2.85
C LEU A 70 -13.26 4.04 3.68
N ASN A 71 -13.43 4.19 5.00
CA ASN A 71 -12.33 4.51 5.91
C ASN A 71 -11.27 3.40 5.93
N ILE A 72 -11.68 2.13 5.99
CA ILE A 72 -10.74 0.99 5.95
C ILE A 72 -10.01 0.92 4.61
N LEU A 73 -10.72 1.11 3.50
CA LEU A 73 -10.11 1.17 2.16
C LEU A 73 -9.09 2.31 2.05
N GLY A 74 -9.40 3.47 2.62
CA GLY A 74 -8.49 4.62 2.71
C GLY A 74 -7.21 4.29 3.49
N GLN A 75 -7.33 3.60 4.63
CA GLN A 75 -6.18 3.16 5.42
C GLN A 75 -5.31 2.14 4.68
N ILE A 76 -5.91 1.13 4.03
CA ILE A 76 -5.19 0.15 3.21
C ILE A 76 -4.44 0.85 2.08
N THR A 77 -5.10 1.80 1.41
CA THR A 77 -4.48 2.58 0.32
C THR A 77 -3.33 3.44 0.85
N SER A 78 -3.51 4.13 1.97
CA SER A 78 -2.47 4.97 2.57
C SER A 78 -1.27 4.16 2.98
N TRP A 79 -1.48 3.02 3.65
CA TRP A 79 -0.41 2.09 4.01
C TRP A 79 0.28 1.52 2.76
N GLY A 80 -0.50 1.08 1.76
CA GLY A 80 0.02 0.50 0.52
C GLY A 80 0.87 1.49 -0.28
N ARG A 81 0.52 2.78 -0.30
CA ARG A 81 1.35 3.83 -0.89
C ARG A 81 2.70 3.97 -0.19
N THR A 82 2.72 3.90 1.14
CA THR A 82 3.98 4.00 1.92
C THR A 82 4.86 2.77 1.75
N VAL A 83 4.27 1.58 1.54
CA VAL A 83 4.99 0.30 1.59
C VAL A 83 5.32 -0.24 0.20
N TYR A 84 4.37 -0.24 -0.74
CA TYR A 84 4.56 -0.79 -2.09
C TYR A 84 5.01 0.24 -3.14
N PHE A 85 4.68 1.51 -2.96
CA PHE A 85 4.87 2.56 -3.97
C PHE A 85 5.83 3.66 -3.51
N LEU A 86 7.00 3.29 -2.97
CA LEU A 86 8.04 4.23 -2.54
C LEU A 86 8.47 5.22 -3.65
N ALA A 87 8.34 4.84 -4.92
CA ALA A 87 8.69 5.67 -6.09
C ALA A 87 7.66 6.75 -6.47
N GLY A 88 6.46 6.77 -5.86
CA GLY A 88 5.41 7.75 -6.19
C GLY A 88 5.52 9.10 -5.46
N LYS A 89 6.58 9.30 -4.66
CA LYS A 89 6.74 10.49 -3.82
C LYS A 89 7.15 11.75 -4.58
N GLU A 90 7.68 11.62 -5.80
CA GLU A 90 8.16 12.77 -6.59
C GLU A 90 7.06 13.40 -7.47
N ASP A 91 6.05 12.63 -7.92
CA ASP A 91 5.10 13.13 -8.93
C ASP A 91 3.85 13.84 -8.38
N ILE A 92 3.51 13.67 -7.10
CA ILE A 92 2.28 14.28 -6.54
C ILE A 92 2.47 15.77 -6.20
N VAL A 93 3.71 16.23 -6.01
CA VAL A 93 3.98 17.67 -5.77
C VAL A 93 3.86 18.49 -7.08
N ALA A 94 3.97 17.85 -8.24
CA ALA A 94 3.94 18.54 -9.53
C ALA A 94 2.51 18.86 -10.04
N SER A 95 1.45 18.23 -9.53
CA SER A 95 0.08 18.44 -10.04
C SER A 95 -0.82 19.34 -9.17
N GLY A 96 -0.29 19.94 -8.09
CA GLY A 96 -1.04 20.81 -7.17
C GLY A 96 -1.17 22.28 -7.60
N GLY A 97 -0.58 22.67 -8.74
CA GLY A 97 -0.64 24.03 -9.28
C GLY A 97 -1.91 24.32 -10.09
N GLY A 98 -3.09 24.05 -9.54
CA GLY A 98 -4.36 24.47 -10.11
C GLY A 98 -4.61 25.95 -9.80
N THR A 99 -4.19 26.84 -10.68
CA THR A 99 -4.57 28.26 -10.68
C THR A 99 -6.09 28.42 -10.70
N CYS A 100 -6.66 28.92 -9.60
CA CYS A 100 -8.00 29.50 -9.60
C CYS A 100 -7.89 30.92 -10.16
N LEU A 101 -8.17 31.09 -11.46
CA LEU A 101 -8.43 32.39 -12.08
C LEU A 101 -9.86 32.35 -12.64
N GLY A 102 -10.67 33.33 -12.23
CA GLY A 102 -12.04 33.59 -12.70
C GLY A 102 -12.94 33.91 -11.50
N SER A 103 -13.64 35.04 -11.42
CA SER A 103 -13.86 36.17 -12.33
C SER A 103 -14.26 37.38 -11.50
#